data_AF-A0AAP7GWK7-F1
#
_entry.id   AF-A0AAP7GWK7-F1
#
_cell.length_a   1.000
_cell.length_b   1.000
_cell.length_c   1.000
_cell.angle_alpha   90.00
_cell.angle_beta   90.00
_cell.angle_gamma   90.00
#
_symmetry.space_group_name_H-M   'P 1'
#
loop_
_entity.id
_entity.type
_entity.pdbx_description
1 polymer ?
#
loop_
_entity_poly.entity_id
_entity_poly.type
_entity_poly.pdbx_seq_one_letter_code
_entity_poly.pdbx_strand_id
1 'polypeptide(L)'
;MTFDTTRNATLTVKTRYPQQTTDVTYQQGSNVIFHRTFDAFEYMYKNFDGNLLIQFCHRKGSEDGGKLVFIDMLSGQTRFSVNPEFGRQKNFKWHNNQLFVVFHYGEFAINEEGKLADRSAFLRAWVKTGSIDIIPPLRELFENIDQSYDALLWYQCELDSYIYSHQRHLHALTKISEALKLKGEICEYQKDYYRAFRSYTLAIKLNPHLDIQKNLDRVASHLHPDLIDSVNMALGLYANAMIRMNKDVKNTAYKKYSVK
;
A
#
# COMPACT_ATOMS: atom_id res chain seq x y z
N MET A 1 -36.02 16.05 29.31
CA MET A 1 -36.48 16.15 27.91
C MET A 1 -36.23 14.81 27.26
N THR A 2 -37.30 14.05 27.01
CA THR A 2 -37.27 12.78 26.28
C THR A 2 -37.16 13.10 24.79
N PHE A 3 -36.04 12.74 24.18
CA PHE A 3 -35.86 12.86 22.74
C PHE A 3 -36.77 11.83 22.05
N ASP A 4 -37.72 12.34 21.27
CA ASP A 4 -38.61 11.55 20.45
C ASP A 4 -37.81 10.93 19.29
N THR A 5 -37.54 9.63 19.40
CA THR A 5 -36.70 8.85 18.48
C THR A 5 -37.36 8.55 17.13
N THR A 6 -38.52 9.14 16.84
CA THR A 6 -39.29 8.87 15.61
C THR A 6 -39.09 9.88 14.48
N ARG A 7 -38.28 10.95 14.68
CA ARG A 7 -37.92 11.85 13.58
C ARG A 7 -36.74 11.27 12.80
N ASN A 8 -37.01 10.90 11.54
CA ASN A 8 -35.97 10.46 10.59
C ASN A 8 -34.82 11.47 10.57
N ALA A 9 -33.65 11.05 11.03
CA ALA A 9 -32.46 11.87 11.00
C ALA A 9 -31.89 11.85 9.57
N THR A 10 -31.50 13.03 9.08
CA THR A 10 -30.97 13.19 7.72
C THR A 10 -29.54 13.70 7.81
N LEU A 11 -28.61 12.98 7.17
CA LEU A 11 -27.25 13.43 6.94
C LEU A 11 -27.14 13.95 5.51
N THR A 12 -26.72 15.20 5.35
CA THR A 12 -26.39 15.81 4.07
C THR A 12 -24.90 16.11 4.03
N VAL A 13 -24.21 15.58 3.02
CA VAL A 13 -22.80 15.89 2.74
C VAL A 13 -22.74 16.53 1.35
N LYS A 14 -22.31 17.79 1.29
CA LYS A 14 -22.32 18.59 0.06
C LYS A 14 -20.95 19.18 -0.22
N THR A 15 -20.33 18.69 -1.28
CA THR A 15 -19.07 19.23 -1.80
C THR A 15 -19.33 20.52 -2.59
N ARG A 16 -18.57 21.57 -2.27
CA ARG A 16 -18.58 22.86 -2.99
C ARG A 16 -17.31 23.01 -3.81
N TYR A 17 -17.38 22.61 -5.08
CA TYR A 17 -16.23 22.63 -5.99
C TYR A 17 -15.50 23.98 -6.08
N PRO A 18 -16.18 25.15 -6.20
CA PRO A 18 -15.49 26.42 -6.34
C PRO A 18 -14.71 26.82 -5.08
N GLN A 19 -15.26 26.51 -3.89
CA GLN A 19 -14.66 26.82 -2.60
C GLN A 19 -13.67 25.75 -2.13
N GLN A 20 -13.66 24.58 -2.77
CA GLN A 20 -12.87 23.42 -2.37
C GLN A 20 -13.20 22.87 -0.99
N THR A 21 -14.45 23.04 -0.55
CA THR A 21 -14.93 22.64 0.77
C THR A 21 -15.98 21.54 0.70
N THR A 22 -16.22 20.88 1.84
CA THR A 22 -17.35 19.97 2.04
C THR A 22 -18.16 20.43 3.24
N ASP A 23 -19.44 20.69 3.04
CA ASP A 23 -20.37 20.93 4.14
C ASP A 23 -21.01 19.62 4.58
N VAL A 24 -20.99 19.39 5.89
CA VAL A 24 -21.71 18.30 6.54
C VAL A 24 -22.79 18.89 7.40
N THR A 25 -24.02 18.43 7.22
CA THR A 25 -25.16 18.83 8.03
C THR A 25 -25.95 17.61 8.47
N TYR A 26 -26.16 17.46 9.78
CA TYR A 26 -27.00 16.42 10.37
C TYR A 26 -28.21 17.06 11.05
N GLN A 27 -29.40 16.61 10.67
CA GLN A 27 -30.66 17.22 11.09
C GLN A 27 -31.63 16.16 11.61
N GLN A 28 -32.45 16.53 12.60
CA GLN A 28 -33.59 15.75 13.07
C GLN A 28 -34.88 16.57 12.88
N GLY A 29 -35.65 16.24 11.84
CA GLY A 29 -36.73 17.11 11.36
C GLY A 29 -36.19 18.46 10.89
N SER A 30 -36.72 19.57 11.42
CA SER A 30 -36.28 20.93 11.11
C SER A 30 -35.04 21.39 11.88
N ASN A 31 -34.59 20.64 12.88
CA ASN A 31 -33.55 21.07 13.79
C ASN A 31 -32.18 20.59 13.29
N VAL A 32 -31.27 21.54 13.07
CA VAL A 32 -29.86 21.24 12.79
C VAL A 32 -29.17 20.83 14.08
N ILE A 33 -28.72 19.58 14.15
CA ILE A 33 -28.01 19.04 15.31
C ILE A 33 -26.50 19.27 15.15
N PHE A 34 -25.98 19.10 13.93
CA PHE A 34 -24.58 19.31 13.62
C PHE A 34 -24.42 19.97 12.26
N HIS A 35 -23.51 20.94 12.20
CA HIS A 35 -23.04 21.52 10.95
C HIS A 35 -21.55 21.79 11.05
N ARG A 36 -20.78 21.36 10.06
CA ARG A 36 -19.35 21.65 9.93
C ARG A 36 -18.96 21.74 8.47
N THR A 37 -18.14 22.73 8.14
CA THR A 37 -17.49 22.86 6.84
C THR A 37 -16.04 22.40 6.95
N PHE A 38 -15.63 21.50 6.07
CA PHE A 38 -14.27 21.00 5.95
C PHE A 38 -13.59 21.63 4.74
N ASP A 39 -12.31 21.94 4.85
CA ASP A 39 -11.51 22.58 3.80
C ASP A 39 -10.93 21.57 2.79
N ALA A 40 -11.68 20.54 2.46
CA ALA A 40 -11.30 19.51 1.49
C ALA A 40 -12.53 18.87 0.83
N PHE A 41 -12.31 18.22 -0.31
CA PHE A 41 -13.34 17.42 -0.96
C PHE A 41 -13.52 16.08 -0.27
N GLU A 42 -14.76 15.73 0.01
CA GLU A 42 -15.13 14.39 0.42
C GLU A 42 -14.75 13.35 -0.64
N TYR A 43 -14.14 12.26 -0.19
CA TYR A 43 -13.81 11.09 -1.00
C TYR A 43 -14.76 9.92 -0.72
N MET A 44 -15.00 9.65 0.56
CA MET A 44 -15.99 8.66 1.02
C MET A 44 -16.52 9.05 2.40
N TYR A 45 -17.81 8.85 2.65
CA TYR A 45 -18.37 8.95 4.00
C TYR A 45 -19.34 7.81 4.35
N LYS A 46 -19.51 7.58 5.65
CA LYS A 46 -20.50 6.68 6.24
C LYS A 46 -21.10 7.27 7.51
N ASN A 47 -22.40 7.09 7.66
CA ASN A 47 -23.12 7.35 8.91
C ASN A 47 -23.32 6.02 9.65
N PHE A 48 -22.92 5.98 10.91
CA PHE A 48 -23.10 4.88 11.84
C PHE A 48 -23.90 5.40 13.04
N ASP A 49 -25.22 5.43 12.89
CA ASP A 49 -26.18 5.81 13.93
C ASP A 49 -25.82 7.12 14.66
N GLY A 50 -25.59 8.19 13.89
CA GLY A 50 -25.24 9.51 14.44
C GLY A 50 -23.73 9.75 14.55
N ASN A 51 -22.90 8.77 14.18
CA ASN A 51 -21.47 8.95 14.02
C ASN A 51 -21.11 9.07 12.54
N LEU A 52 -20.41 10.14 12.17
CA LEU A 52 -19.92 10.33 10.81
C LEU A 52 -18.46 9.90 10.72
N LEU A 53 -18.17 8.96 9.82
CA LEU A 53 -16.83 8.74 9.31
C LEU A 53 -16.73 9.37 7.92
N ILE A 54 -15.73 10.21 7.70
CA ILE A 54 -15.48 10.86 6.41
C ILE A 54 -13.99 10.84 6.09
N GLN A 55 -13.66 10.48 4.85
CA GLN A 55 -12.32 10.59 4.31
C GLN A 55 -12.30 11.66 3.24
N PHE A 56 -11.23 12.46 3.24
CA PHE A 56 -11.05 13.55 2.30
C PHE A 56 -10.00 13.22 1.23
N CYS A 57 -10.19 13.81 0.05
CA CYS A 57 -9.16 13.83 -0.98
C CYS A 57 -7.93 14.61 -0.50
N HIS A 58 -6.74 14.20 -0.93
CA HIS A 58 -5.52 14.95 -0.64
C HIS A 58 -5.58 16.34 -1.26
N ARG A 59 -5.29 17.37 -0.46
CA ARG A 59 -5.17 18.76 -0.90
C ARG A 59 -4.01 19.41 -0.17
N LYS A 60 -3.00 19.83 -0.94
CA LYS A 60 -1.83 20.50 -0.39
C LYS A 60 -2.24 21.80 0.30
N GLY A 61 -1.79 21.99 1.54
CA GLY A 61 -2.06 23.20 2.33
C GLY A 61 -3.44 23.26 3.00
N SER A 62 -4.28 22.23 2.81
CA SER A 62 -5.54 22.09 3.56
C SER A 62 -5.29 21.38 4.89
N GLU A 63 -5.99 21.83 5.93
CA GLU A 63 -5.97 21.15 7.23
C GLU A 63 -6.66 19.77 7.16
N ASP A 64 -7.74 19.64 6.37
CA ASP A 64 -8.53 18.41 6.26
C ASP A 64 -8.07 17.49 5.14
N GLY A 65 -7.26 18.01 4.21
CA GLY A 65 -6.84 17.32 3.00
C GLY A 65 -6.16 15.97 3.28
N GLY A 66 -6.74 14.89 2.77
CA GLY A 66 -6.21 13.53 2.91
C GLY A 66 -6.54 12.85 4.25
N LYS A 67 -7.20 13.53 5.18
CA LYS A 67 -7.51 12.97 6.50
C LYS A 67 -8.71 12.03 6.47
N LEU A 68 -8.72 11.09 7.40
CA LEU A 68 -9.86 10.34 7.86
C LEU A 68 -10.33 10.93 9.20
N VAL A 69 -11.60 11.30 9.27
CA VAL A 69 -12.18 11.99 10.42
C VAL A 69 -13.41 11.22 10.90
N PHE A 70 -13.47 10.94 12.20
CA PHE A 70 -14.61 10.28 12.83
C PHE A 70 -15.21 11.18 13.91
N ILE A 71 -16.50 11.46 13.80
CA ILE A 71 -17.20 12.50 14.57
C ILE A 71 -18.47 11.92 15.13
N ASP A 72 -18.68 12.13 16.42
CA ASP A 72 -19.98 11.96 17.05
C ASP A 72 -20.81 13.21 16.73
N MET A 73 -21.81 13.09 15.85
CA MET A 73 -22.58 14.26 15.39
C MET A 73 -23.60 14.74 16.42
N LEU A 74 -23.93 13.95 17.44
CA LEU A 74 -24.86 14.39 18.49
C LEU A 74 -24.18 15.30 19.50
N SER A 75 -22.93 15.00 19.85
CA SER A 75 -22.10 15.82 20.74
C SER A 75 -21.24 16.85 19.99
N GLY A 76 -21.01 16.64 18.69
CA GLY A 76 -20.07 17.42 17.88
C GLY A 76 -18.60 17.07 18.11
N GLN A 77 -18.30 16.08 18.98
CA GLN A 77 -16.95 15.70 19.33
C GLN A 77 -16.27 14.93 18.19
N THR A 78 -15.09 15.38 17.78
CA THR A 78 -14.20 14.61 16.91
C THR A 78 -13.53 13.52 17.74
N ARG A 79 -13.78 12.25 17.40
CA ARG A 79 -13.13 11.09 18.04
C ARG A 79 -11.67 10.95 17.56
N PHE A 80 -11.46 11.04 16.25
CA PHE A 80 -10.12 11.15 15.67
C PHE A 80 -10.13 11.92 14.35
N SER A 81 -8.97 12.45 13.98
CA SER A 81 -8.69 13.13 12.71
C SER A 81 -7.24 12.86 12.33
N VAL A 82 -7.01 11.90 11.41
CA VAL A 82 -5.69 11.35 11.13
C VAL A 82 -5.42 11.20 9.64
N ASN A 83 -4.15 11.10 9.26
CA ASN A 83 -3.78 10.58 7.95
C ASN A 83 -3.92 9.06 7.99
N PRO A 84 -4.82 8.46 7.19
CA PRO A 84 -5.02 7.02 7.22
C PRO A 84 -3.75 6.29 6.78
N GLU A 85 -3.44 5.18 7.44
CA GLU A 85 -2.28 4.32 7.11
C GLU A 85 -2.51 3.48 5.85
N PHE A 86 -3.68 3.63 5.23
CA PHE A 86 -4.12 2.86 4.09
C PHE A 86 -4.63 3.76 2.97
N GLY A 87 -4.54 3.24 1.73
CA GLY A 87 -4.96 3.94 0.53
C GLY A 87 -6.46 3.79 0.25
N ARG A 88 -6.81 3.67 -1.03
CA ARG A 88 -8.21 3.57 -1.48
C ARG A 88 -8.85 2.25 -1.03
N GLN A 89 -9.82 2.37 -0.14
CA GLN A 89 -10.68 1.30 0.36
C GLN A 89 -11.96 1.17 -0.46
N LYS A 90 -12.63 0.02 -0.34
CA LYS A 90 -13.95 -0.22 -0.92
C LYS A 90 -15.07 0.38 -0.07
N ASN A 91 -14.96 0.27 1.25
CA ASN A 91 -16.03 0.64 2.17
C ASN A 91 -15.51 0.78 3.61
N PHE A 92 -16.37 1.24 4.50
CA PHE A 92 -16.23 1.12 5.95
C PHE A 92 -17.42 0.37 6.55
N LYS A 93 -17.17 -0.36 7.62
CA LYS A 93 -18.20 -1.10 8.38
C LYS A 93 -18.07 -0.80 9.86
N TRP A 94 -19.21 -0.87 10.55
CA TRP A 94 -19.28 -0.78 12.00
C TRP A 94 -20.04 -2.01 12.50
N HIS A 95 -19.40 -2.81 13.34
CA HIS A 95 -20.06 -3.92 14.04
C HIS A 95 -19.32 -4.20 15.34
N ASN A 96 -20.04 -4.73 16.34
CA ASN A 96 -19.49 -5.04 17.66
C ASN A 96 -18.73 -3.86 18.30
N ASN A 97 -19.27 -2.64 18.13
CA ASN A 97 -18.68 -1.41 18.64
C ASN A 97 -17.26 -1.11 18.12
N GLN A 98 -16.91 -1.64 16.94
CA GLN A 98 -15.59 -1.53 16.34
C GLN A 98 -15.73 -1.07 14.88
N LEU A 99 -14.89 -0.11 14.50
CA LEU A 99 -14.81 0.38 13.12
C LEU A 99 -13.88 -0.53 12.30
N PHE A 100 -14.24 -0.78 11.04
CA PHE A 100 -13.45 -1.54 10.09
C PHE A 100 -13.33 -0.81 8.75
N VAL A 101 -12.14 -0.88 8.15
CA VAL A 101 -11.91 -0.55 6.74
C VAL A 101 -11.94 -1.82 5.88
N VAL A 102 -12.59 -1.73 4.73
CA VAL A 102 -12.82 -2.88 3.84
C VAL A 102 -12.05 -2.72 2.54
N PHE A 103 -11.25 -3.73 2.20
CA PHE A 103 -10.55 -3.87 0.92
C PHE A 103 -11.08 -5.09 0.16
N HIS A 104 -10.57 -5.32 -1.05
CA HIS A 104 -10.87 -6.54 -1.80
C HIS A 104 -10.18 -7.79 -1.22
N TYR A 105 -9.20 -7.61 -0.34
CA TYR A 105 -8.38 -8.66 0.26
C TYR A 105 -8.60 -8.83 1.77
N GLY A 106 -9.58 -8.14 2.36
CA GLY A 106 -9.89 -8.31 3.77
C GLY A 106 -10.57 -7.10 4.40
N GLU A 107 -10.90 -7.26 5.67
CA GLU A 107 -11.48 -6.23 6.54
C GLU A 107 -10.57 -6.08 7.75
N PHE A 108 -10.22 -4.84 8.10
CA PHE A 108 -9.23 -4.54 9.12
C PHE A 108 -9.78 -3.53 10.11
N ALA A 109 -9.66 -3.83 11.40
CA ALA A 109 -10.15 -2.97 12.47
C ALA A 109 -9.35 -1.66 12.54
N ILE A 110 -10.05 -0.56 12.81
CA ILE A 110 -9.50 0.76 13.08
C ILE A 110 -9.66 1.07 14.57
N ASN A 111 -8.57 1.28 15.28
CA ASN A 111 -8.58 1.57 16.72
C ASN A 111 -9.12 2.99 17.01
N GLU A 112 -9.18 3.36 18.30
CA GLU A 112 -9.74 4.63 18.74
C GLU A 112 -8.93 5.85 18.25
N GLU A 113 -7.66 5.67 17.92
CA GLU A 113 -6.81 6.72 17.33
C GLU A 113 -6.92 6.81 15.80
N GLY A 114 -7.79 6.02 15.15
CA GLY A 114 -7.95 6.04 13.70
C GLY A 114 -6.88 5.25 12.92
N LYS A 115 -6.08 4.42 13.61
CA LYS A 115 -5.03 3.58 13.03
C LYS A 115 -5.49 2.14 12.86
N LEU A 116 -4.79 1.37 12.03
CA LEU A 116 -5.05 -0.07 11.90
C LEU A 116 -4.69 -0.78 13.21
N ALA A 117 -5.64 -1.53 13.77
CA ALA A 117 -5.41 -2.28 15.01
C ALA A 117 -4.37 -3.40 14.85
N ASP A 118 -4.28 -3.99 13.66
CA ASP A 118 -3.24 -4.95 13.28
C ASP A 118 -2.65 -4.58 11.91
N ARG A 119 -1.59 -3.78 11.97
CA ARG A 119 -0.86 -3.34 10.78
C ARG A 119 -0.18 -4.51 10.05
N SER A 120 0.31 -5.50 10.77
CA SER A 120 1.00 -6.67 10.20
C SER A 120 0.04 -7.52 9.36
N ALA A 121 -1.15 -7.82 9.89
CA ALA A 121 -2.18 -8.56 9.16
C ALA A 121 -2.62 -7.83 7.88
N PHE A 122 -2.78 -6.50 7.96
CA PHE A 122 -3.10 -5.67 6.79
C PHE A 122 -2.04 -5.78 5.69
N LEU A 123 -0.77 -5.55 6.03
CA LEU A 123 0.32 -5.60 5.05
C LEU A 123 0.49 -7.00 4.46
N ARG A 124 0.39 -8.05 5.29
CA ARG A 124 0.46 -9.44 4.81
C ARG A 124 -0.68 -9.78 3.84
N ALA A 125 -1.90 -9.30 4.13
CA ALA A 125 -3.03 -9.49 3.21
C ALA A 125 -2.83 -8.73 1.89
N TRP A 126 -2.27 -7.52 1.93
CA TRP A 126 -1.92 -6.78 0.72
C TRP A 126 -0.85 -7.51 -0.10
N VAL A 127 0.23 -8.00 0.49
CA VAL A 127 1.26 -8.77 -0.22
C VAL A 127 0.66 -9.98 -0.94
N LYS A 128 -0.22 -10.72 -0.27
CA LYS A 128 -0.90 -11.91 -0.83
C LYS A 128 -1.79 -11.63 -2.04
N THR A 129 -2.14 -10.38 -2.32
CA THR A 129 -2.85 -10.03 -3.56
C THR A 129 -2.01 -10.30 -4.81
N GLY A 130 -0.69 -10.40 -4.67
CA GLY A 130 0.23 -10.47 -5.80
C GLY A 130 0.14 -9.23 -6.70
N SER A 131 -0.31 -8.09 -6.17
CA SER A 131 -0.40 -6.84 -6.94
C SER A 131 0.98 -6.38 -7.43
N ILE A 132 1.02 -5.49 -8.42
CA ILE A 132 2.30 -4.99 -8.95
C ILE A 132 3.14 -4.22 -7.91
N ASP A 133 2.56 -3.83 -6.77
CA ASP A 133 3.17 -2.93 -5.79
C ASP A 133 3.30 -3.55 -4.39
N ILE A 134 3.77 -4.80 -4.30
CA ILE A 134 4.01 -5.48 -3.01
C ILE A 134 5.32 -5.08 -2.33
N ILE A 135 6.20 -4.33 -2.99
CA ILE A 135 7.52 -4.00 -2.43
C ILE A 135 7.40 -3.06 -1.22
N PRO A 136 6.62 -1.96 -1.25
CA PRO A 136 6.43 -1.13 -0.06
C PRO A 136 5.92 -1.89 1.17
N PRO A 137 4.85 -2.72 1.10
CA PRO A 137 4.39 -3.44 2.29
C PRO A 137 5.40 -4.50 2.77
N LEU A 138 6.12 -5.18 1.88
CA LEU A 138 7.18 -6.12 2.28
C LEU A 138 8.36 -5.40 2.95
N ARG A 139 8.75 -4.23 2.45
CA ARG A 139 9.80 -3.42 3.07
C ARG A 139 9.40 -2.97 4.47
N GLU A 140 8.19 -2.46 4.65
CA GLU A 140 7.69 -2.05 5.97
C GLU A 140 7.66 -3.24 6.95
N LEU A 141 7.18 -4.40 6.49
CA LEU A 141 7.17 -5.63 7.29
C LEU A 141 8.59 -6.03 7.74
N PHE A 142 9.55 -6.00 6.83
CA PHE A 142 10.94 -6.37 7.10
C PHE A 142 11.67 -5.36 7.98
N GLU A 143 11.53 -4.05 7.73
CA GLU A 143 12.31 -3.03 8.42
C GLU A 143 11.75 -2.70 9.81
N ASN A 144 10.42 -2.76 9.99
CA ASN A 144 9.77 -2.15 11.14
C ASN A 144 8.88 -3.09 11.97
N ILE A 145 8.55 -4.29 11.48
CA ILE A 145 7.51 -5.12 12.11
C ILE A 145 8.04 -6.47 12.58
N ASP A 146 8.57 -7.31 11.68
CA ASP A 146 8.89 -8.70 12.02
C ASP A 146 10.08 -9.22 11.22
N GLN A 147 11.20 -9.42 11.91
CA GLN A 147 12.45 -9.97 11.38
C GLN A 147 12.72 -11.41 11.87
N SER A 148 11.68 -12.11 12.36
CA SER A 148 11.81 -13.52 12.74
C SER A 148 12.17 -14.40 11.54
N TYR A 149 12.80 -15.54 11.80
CA TYR A 149 13.22 -16.46 10.74
C TYR A 149 12.06 -16.86 9.80
N ASP A 150 10.90 -17.20 10.37
CA ASP A 150 9.71 -17.58 9.60
C ASP A 150 9.18 -16.43 8.74
N ALA A 151 9.22 -15.20 9.26
CA ALA A 151 8.82 -14.02 8.51
C ALA A 151 9.77 -13.73 7.34
N LEU A 152 11.09 -13.81 7.57
CA LEU A 152 12.10 -13.61 6.53
C LEU A 152 12.01 -14.68 5.43
N LEU A 153 11.70 -15.92 5.79
CA LEU A 153 11.44 -17.00 4.82
C LEU A 153 10.17 -16.69 4.02
N TRP A 154 9.09 -16.28 4.69
CA TRP A 154 7.85 -15.90 4.01
C TRP A 154 8.05 -14.72 3.04
N TYR A 155 8.78 -13.66 3.42
CA TYR A 155 9.09 -12.54 2.52
C TYR A 155 9.82 -12.99 1.26
N GLN A 156 10.81 -13.89 1.40
CA GLN A 156 11.53 -14.44 0.26
C GLN A 156 10.63 -15.24 -0.67
N CYS A 157 9.72 -16.06 -0.12
CA CYS A 157 8.74 -16.81 -0.91
C CYS A 157 7.81 -15.88 -1.69
N GLU A 158 7.26 -14.83 -1.06
CA GLU A 158 6.39 -13.87 -1.75
C GLU A 158 7.13 -13.08 -2.82
N LEU A 159 8.40 -12.71 -2.59
CA LEU A 159 9.25 -12.08 -3.60
C LEU A 159 9.51 -13.03 -4.79
N ASP A 160 9.74 -14.32 -4.56
CA ASP A 160 9.91 -15.30 -5.62
C ASP A 160 8.63 -15.50 -6.44
N SER A 161 7.49 -15.63 -5.77
CA SER A 161 6.18 -15.70 -6.42
C SER A 161 5.88 -14.44 -7.25
N TYR A 162 6.23 -13.27 -6.74
CA TYR A 162 6.11 -11.99 -7.46
C TYR A 162 7.01 -11.93 -8.69
N ILE A 163 8.30 -12.23 -8.53
CA ILE A 163 9.28 -12.22 -9.63
C ILE A 163 8.83 -13.17 -10.73
N TYR A 164 8.33 -14.36 -10.40
CA TYR A 164 7.84 -15.32 -11.38
C TYR A 164 6.58 -14.86 -12.12
N SER A 165 5.58 -14.36 -11.38
CA SER A 165 4.31 -13.93 -11.97
C SER A 165 4.42 -12.66 -12.83
N HIS A 166 5.41 -11.80 -12.55
CA HIS A 166 5.48 -10.47 -13.18
C HIS A 166 6.43 -10.36 -14.38
N GLN A 167 7.11 -11.43 -14.80
CA GLN A 167 8.12 -11.39 -15.89
C GLN A 167 7.57 -10.89 -17.22
N ARG A 168 6.27 -11.07 -17.46
CA ARG A 168 5.58 -10.72 -18.71
C ARG A 168 4.89 -9.36 -18.69
N HIS A 169 5.11 -8.53 -17.67
CA HIS A 169 4.53 -7.20 -17.60
C HIS A 169 5.35 -6.16 -18.37
N LEU A 170 4.70 -5.09 -18.83
CA LEU A 170 5.34 -4.02 -19.60
C LEU A 170 6.55 -3.40 -18.85
N HIS A 171 6.38 -3.15 -17.55
CA HIS A 171 7.38 -2.56 -16.66
C HIS A 171 8.10 -3.61 -15.79
N ALA A 172 8.10 -4.89 -16.22
CA ALA A 172 8.61 -6.01 -15.43
C ALA A 172 10.04 -5.80 -14.93
N LEU A 173 10.97 -5.36 -15.79
CA LEU A 173 12.39 -5.27 -15.43
C LEU A 173 12.64 -4.35 -14.23
N THR A 174 12.07 -3.15 -14.24
CA THR A 174 12.21 -2.19 -13.13
C THR A 174 11.67 -2.79 -11.84
N LYS A 175 10.45 -3.33 -11.88
CA LYS A 175 9.78 -3.87 -10.70
C LYS A 175 10.42 -5.14 -10.15
N ILE A 176 10.82 -6.06 -11.02
CA ILE A 176 11.58 -7.26 -10.64
C ILE A 176 12.94 -6.88 -10.06
N SER A 177 13.61 -5.87 -10.61
CA SER A 177 14.89 -5.41 -10.09
C SER A 177 14.78 -4.84 -8.67
N GLU A 178 13.71 -4.09 -8.36
CA GLU A 178 13.41 -3.61 -7.01
C GLU A 178 13.09 -4.78 -6.05
N ALA A 179 12.33 -5.78 -6.52
CA ALA A 179 12.00 -6.97 -5.71
C ALA A 179 13.26 -7.80 -5.39
N LEU A 180 14.14 -7.98 -6.38
CA LEU A 180 15.43 -8.65 -6.21
C LEU A 180 16.35 -7.87 -5.27
N LYS A 181 16.34 -6.53 -5.31
CA LYS A 181 17.07 -5.71 -4.34
C LYS A 181 16.60 -6.01 -2.92
N LEU A 182 15.29 -5.97 -2.66
CA LEU A 182 14.74 -6.28 -1.33
C LEU A 182 15.06 -7.73 -0.91
N LYS A 183 14.97 -8.69 -1.84
CA LYS A 183 15.37 -10.08 -1.56
C LYS A 183 16.85 -10.18 -1.17
N GLY A 184 17.72 -9.43 -1.85
CA GLY A 184 19.14 -9.35 -1.54
C GLY A 184 19.39 -8.80 -0.14
N GLU A 185 18.68 -7.73 0.24
CA GLU A 185 18.75 -7.12 1.58
C GLU A 185 18.33 -8.10 2.69
N ILE A 186 17.27 -8.88 2.46
CA ILE A 186 16.80 -9.90 3.40
C ILE A 186 17.83 -11.05 3.54
N CYS A 187 18.35 -11.57 2.43
CA CYS A 187 19.38 -12.62 2.46
C CYS A 187 20.66 -12.13 3.15
N GLU A 188 21.07 -10.88 2.88
CA GLU A 188 22.24 -10.27 3.50
C GLU A 188 22.04 -10.12 5.01
N TYR A 189 20.85 -9.70 5.45
CA TYR A 189 20.49 -9.66 6.87
C TYR A 189 20.61 -11.04 7.53
N GLN A 190 20.23 -12.10 6.82
CA GLN A 190 20.40 -13.49 7.27
C GLN A 190 21.85 -14.01 7.16
N LYS A 191 22.80 -13.18 6.70
CA LYS A 191 24.18 -13.56 6.37
C LYS A 191 24.31 -14.66 5.31
N ASP A 192 23.27 -14.87 4.50
CA ASP A 192 23.34 -15.72 3.31
C ASP A 192 23.93 -14.89 2.15
N TYR A 193 25.24 -14.67 2.22
CA TYR A 193 25.96 -13.84 1.25
C TYR A 193 25.88 -14.39 -0.18
N TYR A 194 25.77 -15.72 -0.32
CA TYR A 194 25.60 -16.35 -1.64
C TYR A 194 24.26 -15.97 -2.26
N ARG A 195 23.14 -16.12 -1.54
CA ARG A 195 21.82 -15.73 -2.07
C ARG A 195 21.69 -14.24 -2.22
N ALA A 196 22.27 -13.44 -1.31
CA ALA A 196 22.29 -11.99 -1.42
C ALA A 196 23.02 -11.54 -2.70
N PHE A 197 24.22 -12.09 -2.96
CA PHE A 197 25.00 -11.81 -4.16
C PHE A 197 24.23 -12.18 -5.43
N ARG A 198 23.56 -13.33 -5.47
CA ARG A 198 22.74 -13.73 -6.62
C ARG A 198 21.61 -12.73 -6.89
N SER A 199 20.90 -12.32 -5.85
CA SER A 199 19.79 -11.36 -5.94
C SER A 199 20.26 -10.00 -6.45
N TYR A 200 21.31 -9.41 -5.84
CA TYR A 200 21.86 -8.12 -6.26
C TYR A 200 22.45 -8.16 -7.67
N THR A 201 23.20 -9.21 -8.00
CA THR A 201 23.79 -9.40 -9.33
C THR A 201 22.72 -9.46 -10.41
N LEU A 202 21.63 -10.18 -10.17
CA LEU A 202 20.54 -10.23 -11.13
C LEU A 202 19.80 -8.88 -11.22
N ALA A 203 19.58 -8.20 -10.08
CA ALA A 203 18.92 -6.90 -10.05
C ALA A 203 19.66 -5.85 -10.91
N ILE A 204 20.98 -5.72 -10.75
CA ILE A 204 21.77 -4.73 -11.51
C ILE A 204 21.87 -5.07 -12.99
N LYS A 205 21.88 -6.38 -13.35
CA LYS A 205 21.84 -6.82 -14.76
C LYS A 205 20.52 -6.47 -15.44
N LEU A 206 19.40 -6.47 -14.70
CA LEU A 206 18.09 -6.08 -15.25
C LEU A 206 17.87 -4.57 -15.27
N ASN A 207 18.42 -3.86 -14.29
CA ASN A 207 18.34 -2.42 -14.18
C ASN A 207 19.67 -1.84 -13.69
N PRO A 208 20.55 -1.42 -14.63
CA PRO A 208 21.87 -0.88 -14.29
C PRO A 208 21.85 0.42 -13.49
N HIS A 209 20.69 1.10 -13.40
CA HIS A 209 20.53 2.34 -12.63
C HIS A 209 20.15 2.10 -11.17
N LEU A 210 20.02 0.85 -10.73
CA LEU A 210 19.79 0.55 -9.32
C LEU A 210 21.02 0.91 -8.47
N ASP A 211 20.80 1.70 -7.43
CA ASP A 211 21.80 1.95 -6.40
C ASP A 211 21.91 0.75 -5.45
N ILE A 212 22.75 -0.21 -5.84
CA ILE A 212 23.08 -1.44 -5.08
C ILE A 212 24.55 -1.87 -5.18
N GLN A 213 25.41 -1.10 -5.86
CA GLN A 213 26.81 -1.50 -6.08
C GLN A 213 27.55 -1.71 -4.75
N LYS A 214 27.34 -0.81 -3.77
CA LYS A 214 27.93 -0.93 -2.43
C LYS A 214 27.51 -2.21 -1.72
N ASN A 215 26.23 -2.60 -1.83
CA ASN A 215 25.75 -3.86 -1.27
C ASN A 215 26.40 -5.05 -1.97
N LEU A 216 26.50 -5.01 -3.30
CA LEU A 216 27.11 -6.07 -4.11
C LEU A 216 28.58 -6.30 -3.74
N ASP A 217 29.38 -5.23 -3.64
CA ASP A 217 30.79 -5.31 -3.26
C ASP A 217 30.95 -5.88 -1.84
N ARG A 218 30.08 -5.46 -0.91
CA ARG A 218 30.08 -5.95 0.47
C ARG A 218 29.76 -7.43 0.58
N VAL A 219 28.77 -7.95 -0.17
CA VAL A 219 28.47 -9.39 -0.13
C VAL A 219 29.50 -10.20 -0.94
N ALA A 220 30.07 -9.64 -2.01
CA ALA A 220 31.10 -10.29 -2.81
C ALA A 220 32.39 -10.55 -2.03
N SER A 221 32.77 -9.67 -1.10
CA SER A 221 33.97 -9.86 -0.27
C SER A 221 33.92 -11.09 0.65
N HIS A 222 32.74 -11.69 0.81
CA HIS A 222 32.51 -12.90 1.60
C HIS A 222 32.51 -14.19 0.74
N LEU A 223 32.71 -14.08 -0.57
CA LEU A 223 32.61 -15.19 -1.52
C LEU A 223 33.95 -15.43 -2.24
N HIS A 224 34.16 -16.69 -2.66
CA HIS A 224 35.33 -17.04 -3.46
C HIS A 224 35.19 -16.50 -4.91
N PRO A 225 36.27 -16.00 -5.54
CA PRO A 225 36.23 -15.49 -6.92
C PRO A 225 35.62 -16.46 -7.95
N ASP A 226 36.01 -17.74 -7.91
CA ASP A 226 35.45 -18.74 -8.85
C ASP A 226 33.93 -18.89 -8.73
N LEU A 227 33.39 -18.75 -7.52
CA LEU A 227 31.94 -18.78 -7.28
C LEU A 227 31.26 -17.54 -7.87
N ILE A 228 31.89 -16.37 -7.69
CA ILE A 228 31.44 -15.10 -8.26
C ILE A 228 31.36 -15.22 -9.79
N ASP A 229 32.39 -15.74 -10.45
CA ASP A 229 32.44 -15.89 -11.90
C ASP A 229 31.38 -16.86 -12.43
N SER A 230 31.24 -18.02 -11.78
CA SER A 230 30.21 -19.01 -12.12
C SER A 230 28.79 -18.43 -12.00
N VAL A 231 28.50 -17.72 -10.90
CA VAL A 231 27.21 -17.07 -10.69
C VAL A 231 26.96 -15.97 -11.73
N ASN A 232 27.97 -15.14 -12.02
CA ASN A 232 27.88 -14.07 -13.00
C ASN A 232 27.55 -14.58 -14.40
N MET A 233 28.18 -15.69 -14.81
CA MET A 233 27.92 -16.35 -16.08
C MET A 233 26.48 -16.86 -16.16
N ALA A 234 26.03 -17.61 -15.16
CA ALA A 234 24.68 -18.19 -15.12
C ALA A 234 23.58 -17.11 -15.09
N LEU A 235 23.75 -16.08 -14.26
CA LEU A 235 22.79 -14.98 -14.16
C LEU A 235 22.80 -14.07 -15.39
N GLY A 236 23.93 -13.96 -16.09
CA GLY A 236 23.99 -13.26 -17.38
C GLY A 236 23.07 -13.87 -18.42
N LEU A 237 23.06 -15.19 -18.56
CA LEU A 237 22.16 -15.90 -19.47
C LEU A 237 20.68 -15.69 -19.09
N TYR A 238 20.38 -15.78 -17.79
CA TYR A 238 19.02 -15.59 -17.28
C TYR A 238 18.52 -14.15 -17.48
N ALA A 239 19.34 -13.15 -17.16
CA ALA A 239 19.01 -11.75 -17.35
C ALA A 239 18.73 -11.43 -18.83
N ASN A 240 19.58 -11.93 -19.74
CA ASN A 240 19.38 -11.77 -21.18
C ASN A 240 18.06 -12.38 -21.66
N ALA A 241 17.65 -13.52 -21.10
CA ALA A 241 16.36 -14.13 -21.41
C ALA A 241 15.18 -13.25 -20.96
N MET A 242 15.22 -12.70 -19.74
CA MET A 242 14.17 -11.80 -19.24
C MET A 242 14.12 -10.47 -20.01
N ILE A 243 15.27 -9.91 -20.39
CA ILE A 243 15.33 -8.69 -21.20
C ILE A 243 14.71 -8.92 -22.58
N ARG A 244 15.01 -10.04 -23.23
CA ARG A 244 14.37 -10.42 -24.51
C ARG A 244 12.86 -10.56 -24.36
N MET A 245 12.41 -11.29 -23.34
CA MET A 245 10.99 -11.46 -23.04
C MET A 245 10.27 -10.11 -22.85
N ASN A 246 10.85 -9.20 -22.08
CA ASN A 246 10.25 -7.87 -21.87
C ASN A 246 10.24 -7.03 -23.15
N LYS A 247 11.26 -7.17 -24.02
CA LYS A 247 11.27 -6.55 -25.35
C LYS A 247 10.11 -7.05 -26.22
N ASP A 248 9.83 -8.35 -26.20
CA ASP A 248 8.72 -8.93 -26.97
C ASP A 248 7.35 -8.48 -26.45
N VAL A 249 7.19 -8.38 -25.13
CA VAL A 249 5.99 -7.81 -24.49
C VAL A 249 5.80 -6.36 -24.92
N LYS A 250 6.85 -5.53 -24.86
CA LYS A 250 6.83 -4.13 -25.31
C LYS A 250 6.44 -4.04 -26.78
N ASN A 251 7.08 -4.81 -27.65
CA ASN A 251 6.79 -4.81 -29.08
C ASN A 251 5.33 -5.18 -29.37
N THR A 252 4.80 -6.20 -28.70
CA THR A 252 3.39 -6.61 -28.84
C THR A 252 2.44 -5.51 -28.37
N ALA A 253 2.71 -4.92 -27.20
CA ALA A 253 1.91 -3.83 -26.66
C ALA A 253 1.92 -2.63 -27.61
N TYR A 254 3.09 -2.15 -28.04
CA TYR A 254 3.20 -0.97 -28.90
C TYR A 254 2.65 -1.20 -30.31
N LYS A 255 2.78 -2.41 -30.89
CA LYS A 255 2.13 -2.74 -32.17
C LYS A 255 0.61 -2.62 -32.10
N LYS A 256 -0.01 -3.03 -30.98
CA LYS A 256 -1.46 -2.90 -30.75
C LYS A 256 -1.93 -1.45 -30.75
N TYR A 257 -1.05 -0.50 -30.42
CA TYR A 257 -1.34 0.95 -30.42
C TYR A 257 -0.85 1.69 -31.67
N SER A 258 -0.16 1.00 -32.60
CA SER A 258 0.39 1.59 -33.83
C SER A 258 -0.53 1.41 -35.05
N VAL A 259 -1.65 0.71 -34.91
CA VAL A 259 -2.67 0.61 -35.95
C VAL A 259 -3.61 1.82 -35.79
N LYS A 260 -3.34 2.86 -36.57
CA LYS A 260 -4.31 3.88 -36.96
C LYS A 260 -4.71 3.64 -38.41
#